data_AF-A0A1G0JBU7-F1
#
_entry.id   AF-A0A1G0JBU7-F1
#
_cell.length_a   1.000
_cell.length_b   1.000
_cell.length_c   1.000
_cell.angle_alpha   90.00
_cell.angle_beta   90.00
_cell.angle_gamma   90.00
#
_symmetry.space_group_name_H-M   'P 1'
#
loop_
_entity.id
_entity.type
_entity.pdbx_description
1 polymer ?
#
loop_
_entity_poly.entity_id
_entity_poly.type
_entity_poly.pdbx_seq_one_letter_code
_entity_poly.pdbx_strand_id
1 'polypeptide(L)'
;MDWIFLGIGILITAELFTQLPLNREFYRLVYTIQQAARILISSHISDHWKEMVLPRYALQIFTSSLILLILLILVFVPFGIILVLSEQAAIETKNLALSLRGIVFSIGICIIYFSIRSRIVKHTI
;
A
#
# COMPACT_ATOMS: atom_id res chain seq x y z
N MET A 1 -20.69 -16.33 11.39
CA MET A 1 -20.19 -15.05 11.92
C MET A 1 -18.90 -14.63 11.23
N ASP A 2 -18.07 -15.59 10.83
CA ASP A 2 -16.75 -15.43 10.21
C ASP A 2 -16.77 -14.54 8.96
N TRP A 3 -17.80 -14.67 8.12
CA TRP A 3 -18.00 -13.82 6.93
C TRP A 3 -18.18 -12.33 7.25
N ILE A 4 -18.81 -12.00 8.39
CA ILE A 4 -19.05 -10.62 8.82
C ILE A 4 -17.73 -10.00 9.28
N PHE A 5 -16.95 -10.72 10.10
CA PHE A 5 -15.64 -10.26 10.56
C PHE A 5 -14.66 -10.07 9.38
N LEU A 6 -14.65 -11.02 8.44
CA LEU A 6 -13.84 -10.92 7.23
C LEU A 6 -14.27 -9.72 6.39
N GLY A 7 -15.57 -9.53 6.15
CA GLY A 7 -16.10 -8.40 5.40
C GLY A 7 -15.78 -7.05 6.03
N ILE A 8 -15.96 -6.91 7.35
CA ILE A 8 -15.62 -5.70 8.10
C ILE A 8 -14.12 -5.41 8.00
N GLY A 9 -13.27 -6.43 8.16
CA GLY A 9 -11.83 -6.24 8.07
C GLY A 9 -11.37 -5.78 6.70
N ILE A 10 -11.97 -6.32 5.64
CA ILE A 10 -11.66 -5.89 4.27
C ILE A 10 -12.11 -4.46 4.03
N LEU A 11 -13.29 -4.07 4.50
CA LEU A 11 -13.79 -2.70 4.35
C LEU A 11 -12.89 -1.69 5.05
N ILE A 12 -12.48 -1.98 6.30
CA ILE A 12 -11.58 -1.09 7.06
C ILE A 12 -10.21 -1.00 6.38
N THR A 13 -9.65 -2.13 5.95
CA THR A 13 -8.36 -2.15 5.23
C THR A 13 -8.45 -1.42 3.89
N ALA A 14 -9.52 -1.61 3.12
CA ALA A 14 -9.73 -0.92 1.86
C ALA A 14 -9.88 0.59 2.05
N GLU A 15 -10.61 1.03 3.08
CA GLU A 15 -10.73 2.44 3.45
C GLU A 15 -9.36 3.04 3.80
N LEU A 16 -8.60 2.39 4.67
CA LEU A 16 -7.25 2.86 5.03
C LEU A 16 -6.31 2.89 3.81
N PHE A 17 -6.33 1.87 2.96
CA PHE A 17 -5.54 1.84 1.73
C PHE A 17 -5.80 3.06 0.84
N THR A 18 -7.05 3.49 0.73
CA THR A 18 -7.42 4.65 -0.10
C THR A 18 -7.16 6.00 0.54
N GLN A 19 -7.09 6.10 1.87
CA GLN A 19 -6.77 7.34 2.58
C GLN A 19 -5.27 7.58 2.68
N LEU A 20 -4.47 6.51 2.70
CA LEU A 20 -3.01 6.61 2.83
C LEU A 20 -2.37 7.17 1.54
N PRO A 21 -1.31 7.99 1.66
CA PRO A 21 -0.63 8.61 0.52
C PRO A 21 0.30 7.65 -0.24
N LEU A 22 -0.07 6.37 -0.37
CA LEU A 22 0.71 5.34 -1.06
C LEU A 22 1.11 5.76 -2.48
N ASN A 23 0.16 6.28 -3.24
CA ASN A 23 0.39 6.74 -4.61
C ASN A 23 1.41 7.88 -4.65
N ARG A 24 1.32 8.84 -3.73
CA ARG A 24 2.22 9.99 -3.67
C ARG A 24 3.65 9.56 -3.42
N GLU A 25 3.88 8.68 -2.44
CA GLU A 25 5.23 8.21 -2.11
C GLU A 25 5.78 7.28 -3.21
N PHE A 26 4.92 6.50 -3.86
CA PHE A 26 5.31 5.68 -5.02
C PHE A 26 5.79 6.54 -6.18
N TYR A 27 5.03 7.58 -6.57
CA TYR A 27 5.46 8.50 -7.62
C TYR A 27 6.73 9.26 -7.25
N ARG A 28 6.88 9.66 -5.97
CA ARG A 28 8.10 10.30 -5.48
C ARG A 28 9.32 9.39 -5.62
N LEU A 29 9.20 8.11 -5.26
CA LEU A 29 10.25 7.12 -5.42
C LEU A 29 10.63 6.96 -6.90
N VAL A 30 9.65 6.71 -7.77
CA VAL A 30 9.87 6.53 -9.21
C VAL A 30 10.54 7.77 -9.83
N TYR A 31 10.07 8.97 -9.49
CA TYR A 31 10.66 10.22 -9.96
C TYR A 31 12.13 10.36 -9.53
N THR A 32 12.43 10.04 -8.27
CA THR A 32 13.80 10.12 -7.73
C THR A 32 14.73 9.12 -8.42
N ILE A 33 14.25 7.90 -8.70
CA ILE A 33 14.99 6.89 -9.47
C ILE A 33 15.26 7.38 -10.88
N GLN A 34 14.26 7.96 -11.56
CA GLN A 34 14.43 8.48 -12.92
C GLN A 34 15.42 9.65 -12.99
N GLN A 35 15.45 10.53 -11.97
CA GLN A 35 16.44 11.60 -11.87
C GLN A 35 17.85 11.04 -11.66
N ALA A 36 18.00 10.09 -10.74
CA ALA A 36 19.28 9.44 -10.47
C ALA A 36 19.83 8.71 -11.71
N ALA A 37 18.96 7.97 -12.41
CA ALA A 37 19.32 7.27 -13.64
C ALA A 37 19.78 8.22 -14.76
N ARG A 38 19.09 9.36 -14.93
CA ARG A 38 19.50 10.40 -15.89
C ARG A 38 20.88 10.96 -15.58
N ILE A 39 21.19 11.17 -14.30
CA ILE A 39 22.52 11.67 -13.87
C ILE A 39 23.61 10.63 -14.10
N LEU A 40 23.33 9.36 -13.80
CA LEU A 40 24.27 8.26 -14.00
C LEU A 40 24.66 8.10 -15.47
N ILE A 41 23.67 8.14 -16.38
CA ILE A 41 23.87 7.90 -17.81
C ILE A 41 24.45 9.13 -18.53
N SER A 42 24.32 10.33 -17.96
CA SER A 42 24.79 11.56 -18.60
C SER A 42 26.32 11.58 -18.77
N SER A 43 26.75 11.74 -20.02
CA SER A 43 28.15 11.98 -20.41
C SER A 43 28.60 13.42 -20.16
N HIS A 44 27.67 14.35 -19.94
CA HIS A 44 27.97 15.77 -19.74
C HIS A 44 28.27 16.13 -18.28
N ILE A 45 28.04 15.19 -17.36
CA ILE A 45 28.26 15.39 -15.92
C ILE A 45 29.59 14.73 -15.55
N SER A 46 30.49 15.48 -14.91
CA SER A 46 31.77 14.95 -14.45
C SER A 46 31.60 13.88 -13.38
N ASP A 47 32.46 12.87 -13.38
CA ASP A 47 32.37 11.77 -12.42
C ASP A 47 32.56 12.24 -10.98
N HIS A 48 33.41 13.25 -10.76
CA HIS A 48 33.55 13.89 -9.45
C HIS A 48 32.23 14.47 -8.93
N TRP A 49 31.41 15.07 -9.82
CA TRP A 49 30.09 15.56 -9.43
C TRP A 49 29.11 14.41 -9.14
N LYS A 50 29.18 13.32 -9.93
CA LYS A 50 28.35 12.12 -9.70
C LYS A 50 28.65 11.52 -8.32
N GLU A 51 29.92 11.35 -7.96
CA GLU A 51 30.31 10.82 -6.65
C GLU A 51 29.76 11.63 -5.48
N MET A 52 29.67 12.96 -5.64
CA MET A 52 29.12 13.84 -4.60
C MET A 52 27.59 13.80 -4.50
N VAL A 53 26.89 13.63 -5.63
CA VAL A 53 25.43 13.80 -5.70
C VAL A 53 24.68 12.47 -5.61
N LEU A 54 25.23 11.37 -6.13
CA LEU A 54 24.60 10.05 -6.09
C LEU A 54 24.26 9.55 -4.67
N PRO A 55 25.10 9.76 -3.64
CA PRO A 55 24.77 9.36 -2.27
C PRO A 55 23.48 10.02 -1.76
N ARG A 56 23.20 11.27 -2.17
CA ARG A 56 21.96 11.97 -1.79
C ARG A 56 20.74 11.32 -2.44
N TYR A 57 20.83 10.97 -3.72
CA TYR A 57 19.76 10.22 -4.40
C TYR A 57 19.57 8.83 -3.76
N ALA A 58 20.65 8.13 -3.44
CA ALA A 58 20.57 6.84 -2.75
C ALA A 58 19.83 6.95 -1.41
N LEU A 59 20.14 7.96 -0.59
CA LEU A 59 19.42 8.22 0.66
C LEU A 59 17.94 8.55 0.43
N GLN A 60 17.62 9.37 -0.57
CA GLN A 60 16.22 9.71 -0.89
C GLN A 60 15.42 8.48 -1.34
N ILE A 61 16.02 7.63 -2.19
CA ILE A 61 15.43 6.36 -2.62
C ILE A 61 15.22 5.45 -1.41
N PHE A 62 16.24 5.28 -0.56
CA PHE A 62 16.15 4.47 0.64
C PHE A 62 15.03 4.94 1.58
N THR A 63 14.95 6.24 1.83
CA THR A 63 13.95 6.82 2.75
C THR A 63 12.55 6.67 2.17
N SER A 64 12.37 6.92 0.87
CA SER A 64 11.07 6.74 0.20
C SER A 64 10.62 5.28 0.21
N SER A 65 11.54 4.34 -0.02
CA SER A 65 11.28 2.90 0.10
C SER A 65 10.89 2.50 1.52
N LEU A 66 11.56 3.05 2.54
CA LEU A 66 11.23 2.80 3.94
C LEU A 66 9.85 3.35 4.31
N ILE A 67 9.50 4.55 3.84
CA ILE A 67 8.16 5.13 4.02
C ILE A 67 7.10 4.24 3.37
N LEU A 68 7.32 3.80 2.12
CA LEU A 68 6.40 2.87 1.44
C LEU A 68 6.23 1.55 2.21
N LEU A 69 7.32 1.00 2.76
CA LEU A 69 7.25 -0.19 3.59
C LEU A 69 6.40 0.04 4.85
N ILE A 70 6.60 1.15 5.56
CA ILE A 70 5.81 1.51 6.74
C ILE A 70 4.34 1.68 6.38
N LEU A 71 4.04 2.38 5.29
CA LEU A 71 2.67 2.55 4.81
C LEU A 71 2.03 1.20 4.46
N LEU A 72 2.77 0.29 3.83
CA LEU A 72 2.28 -1.04 3.50
C LEU A 72 1.97 -1.85 4.77
N ILE A 73 2.87 -1.84 5.76
CA ILE A 73 2.61 -2.47 7.06
C ILE A 73 1.34 -1.89 7.68
N LEU A 74 1.20 -0.56 7.67
CA LEU A 74 0.06 0.13 8.26
C LEU A 74 -1.28 -0.27 7.61
N VAL A 75 -1.31 -0.55 6.30
CA VAL A 75 -2.49 -1.08 5.61
C VAL A 75 -2.92 -2.45 6.17
N PHE A 76 -1.97 -3.31 6.49
CA PHE A 76 -2.26 -4.68 6.95
C PHE A 76 -2.54 -4.78 8.45
N VAL A 77 -2.05 -3.84 9.26
CA VAL A 77 -2.32 -3.76 10.72
C VAL A 77 -3.82 -3.94 11.08
N PRO A 78 -4.77 -3.18 10.52
CA PRO A 78 -6.19 -3.32 10.86
C PRO A 78 -6.74 -4.71 10.56
N PHE A 79 -6.32 -5.32 9.45
CA PHE A 79 -6.73 -6.67 9.09
C PHE A 79 -6.19 -7.69 10.11
N GLY A 80 -4.92 -7.55 10.48
CA GLY A 80 -4.29 -8.39 11.50
C GLY A 80 -4.97 -8.27 12.86
N ILE A 81 -5.32 -7.05 13.29
CA ILE A 81 -6.07 -6.81 14.53
C ILE A 81 -7.41 -7.56 14.51
N ILE A 82 -8.14 -7.50 13.41
CA ILE A 82 -9.45 -8.14 13.29
C ILE A 82 -9.33 -9.66 13.32
N LEU A 83 -8.29 -10.23 12.71
CA LEU A 83 -8.02 -11.67 12.81
C LEU A 83 -7.75 -12.08 14.27
N VAL A 84 -6.89 -11.35 14.99
CA VAL A 84 -6.58 -11.64 16.40
C VAL A 84 -7.82 -11.50 17.29
N LEU A 85 -8.63 -10.45 17.08
CA LEU A 85 -9.88 -10.26 17.83
C LEU A 85 -10.89 -11.37 17.55
N SER A 86 -10.94 -11.86 16.30
CA SER A 86 -11.84 -12.97 15.94
C SER A 86 -11.42 -14.29 16.59
N GLU A 87 -10.12 -14.56 16.71
CA GLU A 87 -9.63 -15.76 17.42
C GLU A 87 -10.02 -15.72 18.91
N GLN A 88 -9.93 -14.56 19.56
CA GLN A 88 -10.38 -14.39 20.95
C GLN A 88 -11.89 -14.63 21.14
N ALA A 89 -12.69 -14.35 20.10
CA ALA A 89 -14.13 -14.60 20.10
C ALA A 89 -14.51 -16.06 19.74
N ALA A 90 -13.53 -16.97 19.65
CA ALA A 90 -13.69 -18.35 19.18
C ALA A 90 -14.25 -18.47 17.75
N ILE A 91 -13.90 -17.52 16.88
CA ILE A 91 -14.33 -17.44 15.48
C ILE A 91 -13.14 -17.77 14.58
N GLU A 92 -13.22 -18.83 13.77
CA GLU A 92 -12.13 -19.29 12.89
C GLU A 92 -11.97 -18.48 11.58
N THR A 93 -11.98 -17.14 11.68
CA THR A 93 -11.91 -16.25 10.51
C THR A 93 -10.62 -16.43 9.71
N LYS A 94 -9.52 -16.84 10.35
CA LYS A 94 -8.22 -17.07 9.70
C LYS A 94 -8.27 -18.17 8.64
N ASN A 95 -8.92 -19.30 8.95
CA ASN A 95 -9.07 -20.41 8.01
C ASN A 95 -9.90 -19.97 6.80
N LEU A 96 -10.96 -19.21 7.04
CA LEU A 96 -11.78 -18.65 5.97
C LEU A 96 -11.00 -17.64 5.12
N ALA A 97 -10.23 -16.75 5.73
CA ALA A 97 -9.43 -15.73 5.03
C ALA A 97 -8.39 -16.34 4.08
N LEU A 98 -7.79 -17.47 4.45
CA LEU A 98 -6.82 -18.19 3.62
C LEU A 98 -7.49 -19.16 2.62
N SER A 99 -8.78 -19.45 2.79
CA SER A 99 -9.52 -20.33 1.89
C SER A 99 -9.81 -19.66 0.53
N LEU A 100 -9.91 -20.47 -0.53
CA LEU A 100 -10.29 -19.98 -1.85
C LEU A 100 -11.64 -19.22 -1.84
N ARG A 101 -12.59 -19.69 -1.03
CA ARG A 101 -13.91 -19.05 -0.90
C ARG A 101 -13.81 -17.67 -0.27
N GLY A 102 -13.00 -17.52 0.78
CA GLY A 102 -12.76 -16.24 1.43
C GLY A 102 -12.03 -15.27 0.51
N ILE A 103 -11.03 -15.74 -0.26
CA ILE A 103 -10.31 -14.91 -1.25
C ILE A 103 -11.27 -14.36 -2.31
N VAL A 104 -12.10 -15.22 -2.93
CA VAL A 104 -13.08 -14.80 -3.95
C VAL A 104 -14.06 -13.78 -3.38
N PHE A 105 -14.58 -14.03 -2.17
CA PHE A 105 -15.48 -13.10 -1.49
C PHE A 105 -14.79 -11.75 -1.19
N SER A 106 -13.52 -11.79 -0.79
CA SER A 106 -12.75 -10.59 -0.48
C SER A 106 -12.52 -9.71 -1.70
N ILE A 107 -12.19 -10.34 -2.82
CA ILE A 107 -12.05 -9.67 -4.12
C ILE A 107 -13.40 -9.04 -4.50
N GLY A 108 -14.51 -9.77 -4.34
CA GLY A 108 -15.86 -9.26 -4.60
C GLY A 108 -16.19 -8.01 -3.79
N ILE A 109 -15.96 -8.03 -2.47
CA ILE A 109 -16.17 -6.87 -1.60
C ILE A 109 -15.30 -5.69 -2.03
N CYS A 110 -14.01 -5.91 -2.30
CA CYS A 110 -13.11 -4.86 -2.75
C CYS A 110 -13.64 -4.20 -4.03
N ILE A 111 -14.01 -5.00 -5.04
CA ILE A 111 -14.54 -4.48 -6.31
C ILE A 111 -15.80 -3.63 -6.07
N ILE A 112 -16.74 -4.12 -5.26
CA ILE A 112 -17.97 -3.40 -4.94
C ILE A 112 -17.65 -2.09 -4.22
N TYR A 113 -16.82 -2.14 -3.19
CA TYR A 113 -16.43 -0.97 -2.40
C TYR A 113 -15.73 0.10 -3.26
N PHE A 114 -14.74 -0.28 -4.07
CA PHE A 114 -14.05 0.64 -4.97
C PHE A 114 -15.00 1.21 -6.03
N SER A 115 -15.92 0.40 -6.57
CA SER A 115 -16.92 0.85 -7.54
C SER A 115 -17.85 1.89 -6.93
N ILE A 116 -18.35 1.67 -5.72
CA ILE A 116 -19.19 2.62 -4.99
C ILE A 116 -18.42 3.90 -4.69
N ARG A 117 -17.22 3.79 -4.11
CA ARG A 117 -16.37 4.93 -3.76
C ARG A 117 -16.03 5.79 -4.97
N SER A 118 -15.67 5.16 -6.10
CA SER A 118 -15.33 5.89 -7.34
C SER A 118 -16.48 6.72 -7.89
N ARG A 119 -17.73 6.32 -7.64
CA ARG A 119 -18.94 7.07 -8.03
C ARG A 119 -19.21 8.25 -7.08
N ILE A 120 -18.95 8.07 -5.79
CA ILE A 120 -19.17 9.13 -4.78
C ILE A 120 -18.11 10.23 -4.89
N VAL A 121 -16.83 9.87 -4.99
CA VAL A 121 -15.73 10.84 -5.03
C VAL A 121 -15.70 11.66 -6.33
N LYS A 122 -16.18 11.10 -7.45
CA LYS A 122 -16.36 11.86 -8.71
C LYS A 122 -17.38 12.99 -8.61
N HIS A 123 -18.26 12.99 -7.60
CA HIS A 123 -19.27 14.04 -7.39
C HIS A 123 -18.80 15.17 -6.44
N THR A 124 -17.55 15.14 -5.96
CA THR A 124 -17.01 16.12 -4.99
C THR A 124 -15.81 16.91 -5.55
N ILE A 125 -15.66 16.94 -6.88
CA ILE A 125 -14.73 17.83 -7.61
C ILE A 125 -15.58 18.61 -8.62
#